data_AF-A0AAJ2WDY2-F1
#
_entry.id   AF-A0AAJ2WDY2-F1
#
_cell.length_a   1.000
_cell.length_b   1.000
_cell.length_c   1.000
_cell.angle_alpha   90.00
_cell.angle_beta   90.00
_cell.angle_gamma   90.00
#
_symmetry.space_group_name_H-M   'P 1'
#
loop_
_entity.id
_entity.type
_entity.pdbx_description
1 polymer ?
#
loop_
_entity_poly.entity_id
_entity_poly.type
_entity_poly.pdbx_seq_one_letter_code
_entity_poly.pdbx_strand_id
1 'polypeptide(L)' 'MSRELFESVSAYMRSHSDYITSTLSRLVKIPSVRSAPAPGAPYGRKCAEALEETRKIYEENGFATEIHQESGYLLARSG' A
#
# COMPACT_ATOMS: atom_id res chain seq x y z
N MET A 1 -11.91 9.19 23.55
CA MET A 1 -12.59 8.93 22.26
C MET A 1 -14.07 8.75 22.57
N SER A 2 -14.99 9.48 21.91
CA SER A 2 -16.43 9.36 22.18
C SER A 2 -16.98 8.03 21.64
N ARG A 3 -17.99 7.46 22.31
CA ARG A 3 -18.62 6.19 21.92
C ARG A 3 -19.25 6.26 20.53
N GLU A 4 -19.82 7.41 20.18
CA GLU A 4 -20.42 7.67 18.85
C GLU A 4 -19.39 7.63 17.71
N LEU A 5 -18.19 8.17 17.92
CA LEU A 5 -17.12 8.12 16.91
C LEU A 5 -16.63 6.69 16.68
N PHE A 6 -16.58 5.87 17.72
CA PHE A 6 -16.20 4.47 17.58
C PHE A 6 -17.21 3.68 16.75
N GLU A 7 -18.52 3.91 16.98
CA GLU A 7 -19.58 3.26 16.21
C GLU A 7 -19.55 3.68 14.73
N SER A 8 -19.33 4.97 14.44
CA SER A 8 -19.25 5.45 13.06
C SER A 8 -18.04 4.90 12.31
N VAL A 9 -16.86 4.89 12.94
CA VAL A 9 -15.65 4.28 12.37
C VAL A 9 -15.87 2.78 12.13
N SER A 10 -16.48 2.09 13.08
CA SER A 10 -16.76 0.65 12.96
C SER A 10 -17.74 0.35 11.82
N ALA A 11 -18.78 1.18 11.65
CA ALA A 11 -19.73 1.05 10.55
C ALA A 11 -19.05 1.30 9.19
N TYR A 12 -18.18 2.31 9.10
CA TYR A 12 -17.40 2.59 7.90
C TYR A 12 -16.43 1.44 7.55
N MET A 13 -15.71 0.90 8.53
CA MET A 13 -14.83 -0.26 8.31
C MET A 13 -15.60 -1.48 7.81
N ARG A 14 -16.78 -1.74 8.38
CA ARG A 14 -17.66 -2.84 7.94
C ARG A 14 -18.18 -2.65 6.52
N SER A 15 -18.57 -1.43 6.13
CA SER A 15 -19.04 -1.19 4.75
C SER A 15 -17.92 -1.23 3.70
N HIS A 16 -16.65 -1.12 4.13
CA HIS A 16 -15.49 -1.17 3.24
C HIS A 16 -14.66 -2.46 3.41
N SER A 17 -15.16 -3.48 4.10
CA SER A 17 -14.40 -4.70 4.41
C SER A 17 -13.90 -5.40 3.15
N ASP A 18 -14.74 -5.52 2.13
CA ASP A 18 -14.40 -6.21 0.88
C ASP A 18 -13.30 -5.47 0.12
N TYR A 19 -13.37 -4.13 0.12
CA TYR A 19 -12.34 -3.28 -0.45
C TYR A 19 -10.99 -3.46 0.27
N ILE A 20 -11.00 -3.48 1.61
CA ILE A 20 -9.81 -3.69 2.43
C ILE A 20 -9.22 -5.08 2.18
N THR A 21 -10.04 -6.14 2.19
CA THR A 21 -9.59 -7.52 1.94
C THR A 21 -9.05 -7.70 0.52
N SER A 22 -9.69 -7.11 -0.49
CA SER A 22 -9.22 -7.12 -1.88
C SER A 22 -7.86 -6.41 -2.02
N THR A 23 -7.73 -5.24 -1.39
CA THR A 23 -6.49 -4.45 -1.38
C THR A 23 -5.35 -5.23 -0.71
N LEU A 24 -5.60 -5.81 0.46
CA LEU A 24 -4.62 -6.66 1.13
C LEU A 24 -4.23 -7.88 0.29
N SER A 25 -5.20 -8.48 -0.39
CA SER A 25 -4.96 -9.64 -1.27
C SER A 25 -4.07 -9.30 -2.45
N ARG A 26 -4.15 -8.09 -3.03
CA ARG A 26 -3.24 -7.62 -4.08
C ARG A 26 -1.79 -7.63 -3.59
N LEU A 27 -1.55 -7.13 -2.39
CA LEU A 27 -0.22 -7.04 -1.80
C LEU A 27 0.33 -8.41 -1.36
N VAL A 28 -0.46 -9.21 -0.64
CA VAL A 28 -0.02 -10.52 -0.09
C VAL A 28 0.34 -11.53 -1.19
N LYS A 29 -0.26 -11.41 -2.38
CA LYS A 29 0.10 -12.24 -3.54
C LYS A 29 1.52 -11.98 -4.07
N ILE A 30 2.14 -10.86 -3.70
CA ILE A 30 3.50 -10.52 -4.11
C ILE A 30 4.44 -11.07 -3.03
N PRO A 31 5.29 -12.08 -3.33
CA PRO A 31 6.21 -12.64 -2.36
C PRO A 31 7.41 -11.71 -2.15
N SER A 32 7.17 -10.54 -1.54
CA SER A 32 8.12 -9.43 -1.38
C SER A 32 9.14 -9.66 -0.26
N VAL A 33 9.73 -10.85 -0.23
CA VAL A 33 10.85 -11.17 0.65
C VAL A 33 12.14 -10.64 0.01
N ARG A 34 13.00 -10.03 0.84
CA ARG A 34 14.27 -9.47 0.39
C ARG A 34 15.08 -10.51 -0.38
N SER A 35 15.60 -10.11 -1.52
CA SER A 35 16.47 -10.94 -2.37
C SER A 35 17.64 -10.11 -2.93
N ALA A 36 18.43 -10.73 -3.82
CA ALA A 36 19.57 -10.06 -4.44
C ALA A 36 19.15 -8.75 -5.12
N PRO A 37 19.89 -7.64 -4.91
CA PRO A 37 19.60 -6.38 -5.57
C PRO A 37 19.65 -6.49 -7.10
N ALA A 38 18.83 -5.69 -7.77
CA ALA A 38 18.87 -5.48 -9.21
C ALA A 38 18.73 -3.97 -9.51
N PRO A 39 19.03 -3.50 -10.74
CA PRO A 39 18.83 -2.10 -11.11
C PRO A 39 17.41 -1.63 -10.82
N GLY A 40 17.24 -0.52 -10.09
CA GLY A 40 15.95 -0.01 -9.63
C GLY A 40 15.21 -0.88 -8.59
N ALA A 41 15.86 -1.91 -8.06
CA ALA A 41 15.29 -2.84 -7.10
C ALA A 41 16.34 -3.22 -6.03
N PRO A 42 16.70 -2.28 -5.13
CA PRO A 42 17.77 -2.47 -4.13
C PRO A 42 17.47 -3.60 -3.12
N TYR A 43 16.20 -3.99 -2.97
CA TYR A 43 15.77 -5.09 -2.10
C TYR A 43 15.30 -6.32 -2.87
N GLY A 44 15.53 -6.33 -4.19
CA GLY A 44 15.12 -7.38 -5.10
C GLY A 44 13.78 -7.11 -5.79
N ARG A 45 13.57 -7.80 -6.92
CA ARG A 45 12.48 -7.49 -7.87
C ARG A 45 11.09 -7.59 -7.24
N LYS A 46 10.83 -8.58 -6.38
CA LYS A 46 9.53 -8.74 -5.71
C LYS A 46 9.23 -7.65 -4.69
N CYS A 47 10.23 -7.08 -4.04
CA CYS A 47 10.05 -5.89 -3.20
C CYS A 47 9.70 -4.66 -4.06
N ALA A 48 10.35 -4.50 -5.22
CA ALA A 48 10.02 -3.41 -6.14
C ALA A 48 8.60 -3.54 -6.73
N GLU A 49 8.18 -4.76 -7.09
CA GLU A 49 6.79 -5.04 -7.51
C GLU A 49 5.77 -4.67 -6.43
N ALA A 50 6.03 -5.00 -5.16
CA ALA A 50 5.15 -4.64 -4.06
C ALA A 50 5.08 -3.13 -3.82
N LEU A 51 6.22 -2.43 -3.97
CA LEU A 51 6.29 -0.97 -3.86
C LEU A 51 5.46 -0.30 -4.96
N GLU A 52 5.54 -0.80 -6.18
CA GLU A 52 4.77 -0.31 -7.32
C GLU A 52 3.26 -0.60 -7.18
N GLU A 53 2.88 -1.77 -6.66
CA GLU A 53 1.46 -2.06 -6.39
C GLU A 53 0.91 -1.17 -5.28
N THR A 54 1.73 -0.87 -4.26
CA THR A 54 1.39 0.07 -3.19
C THR A 54 1.19 1.49 -3.73
N ARG A 55 2.04 1.92 -4.67
CA ARG A 55 1.91 3.22 -5.37
C ARG A 55 0.54 3.35 -6.05
N LYS A 56 0.14 2.33 -6.82
CA LYS A 56 -1.17 2.30 -7.48
C LYS A 56 -2.33 2.38 -6.50
N ILE A 57 -2.28 1.58 -5.41
CA ILE A 57 -3.29 1.62 -4.36
C ILE A 57 -3.41 3.03 -3.78
N TYR A 58 -2.30 3.71 -3.49
CA TYR A 58 -2.35 5.08 -3.00
C TYR A 58 -2.98 6.05 -4.00
N GLU A 59 -2.60 5.99 -5.28
CA GLU A 59 -3.15 6.86 -6.32
C GLU A 59 -4.65 6.62 -6.56
N GLU A 60 -5.10 5.36 -6.55
CA GLU A 60 -6.50 4.97 -6.63
C GLU A 60 -7.34 5.56 -5.48
N ASN A 61 -6.73 5.81 -4.32
CA ASN A 61 -7.36 6.42 -3.14
C ASN A 61 -7.14 7.94 -3.04
N GLY A 62 -6.63 8.57 -4.09
CA GLY A 62 -6.47 10.02 -4.16
C GLY A 62 -5.22 10.58 -3.48
N PHE A 63 -4.24 9.74 -3.15
CA PHE A 63 -2.94 10.20 -2.66
C PHE A 63 -2.03 10.56 -3.84
N ALA A 64 -1.27 11.65 -3.70
CA ALA A 64 -0.17 11.96 -4.61
C ALA A 64 1.06 11.14 -4.19
N THR A 65 1.72 10.48 -5.15
CA THR A 65 2.85 9.59 -4.87
C THR A 65 4.15 10.02 -5.55
N GLU A 66 5.27 9.64 -4.95
CA GLU A 66 6.62 9.82 -5.50
C GLU A 66 7.47 8.58 -5.18
N ILE A 67 7.91 7.88 -6.23
CA ILE A 67 8.71 6.66 -6.10
C ILE A 67 10.20 6.96 -6.30
N HIS A 68 11.01 6.55 -5.32
CA HIS A 68 12.47 6.67 -5.38
C HIS A 68 13.07 5.28 -5.58
N GLN A 69 13.08 4.83 -6.84
CA GLN A 69 13.40 3.45 -7.23
C GLN A 69 14.80 3.01 -6.78
N GLU A 70 15.81 3.88 -6.91
CA GLU A 70 17.20 3.56 -6.55
C GLU A 70 17.38 3.29 -5.04
N SER A 71 16.61 3.98 -4.21
CA SER A 71 16.63 3.86 -2.75
C SER A 71 15.54 2.97 -2.18
N GLY A 72 14.57 2.54 -3.00
CA GLY A 72 13.54 1.58 -2.64
C GLY A 72 12.47 2.10 -1.68
N TYR A 73 12.12 3.39 -1.73
CA TYR A 73 11.05 3.96 -0.93
C TYR A 73 10.00 4.70 -1.79
N LEU A 74 8.80 4.80 -1.22
CA LEU A 74 7.63 5.46 -1.79
C LEU A 74 7.15 6.50 -0.79
N LEU A 75 6.94 7.73 -1.26
CA LEU A 75 6.27 8.78 -0.50
C LEU A 75 4.83 8.88 -0.98
N ALA A 76 3.89 8.97 -0.05
CA ALA A 76 2.48 9.22 -0.32
C ALA A 76 2.03 10.44 0.48
N ARG A 77 1.34 11.37 -0.18
CA ARG A 77 0.87 12.63 0.39
C ARG A 77 -0.63 12.75 0.16
N SER A 78 -1.39 13.03 1.23
CA SER A 78 -2.76 13.53 1.14
C SER A 78 -2.72 15.05 1.22
N GLY A 79 -3.33 15.72 0.24
CA GLY A 79 -3.56 17.16 0.26
C GLY A 79 -4.70 17.56 1.19
#